data_AF-A0A1H4U1C3-F1
#
_entry.id   AF-A0A1H4U1C3-F1
#
_cell.length_a   1.000
_cell.length_b   1.000
_cell.length_c   1.000
_cell.angle_alpha   90.00
_cell.angle_beta   90.00
_cell.angle_gamma   90.00
#
_symmetry.space_group_name_H-M   'P 1'
#
loop_
_entity.id
_entity.type
_entity.pdbx_description
1 polymer ?
#
loop_
_entity_poly.entity_id
_entity_poly.type
_entity_poly.pdbx_seq_one_letter_code
_entity_poly.pdbx_strand_id
1 'polypeptide(L)' 'MAPGPGKWERMAFIPKSRYVSDPSPADSDPFPVYSELVAQWVQAGRAVPGMPDREWERLMATPVWPTW' A
#
# COMPACT_ATOMS: atom_id res chain seq x y z
N MET A 1 -18.39 -7.32 35.71
CA MET A 1 -19.07 -7.72 34.46
C MET A 1 -18.50 -6.88 33.32
N ALA A 2 -17.87 -7.49 32.32
CA ALA A 2 -17.45 -6.78 31.11
C ALA A 2 -18.66 -6.69 30.14
N PRO A 3 -18.89 -5.56 29.45
CA PRO A 3 -19.93 -5.49 28.43
C PRO A 3 -19.62 -6.51 27.34
N GLY A 4 -20.63 -7.32 26.97
CA GLY A 4 -20.49 -8.37 25.97
C GLY A 4 -19.99 -7.83 24.62
N PRO A 5 -19.31 -8.66 23.81
CA PRO A 5 -18.76 -8.21 22.53
C PRO A 5 -19.89 -7.66 21.66
N GLY A 6 -19.84 -6.36 21.39
CA GLY A 6 -20.81 -5.69 20.53
C GLY A 6 -20.91 -6.39 19.19
N LYS A 7 -22.13 -6.51 18.66
CA LYS A 7 -22.40 -7.09 17.34
C LYS A 7 -21.64 -6.26 16.29
N TRP A 8 -20.56 -6.80 15.75
CA TRP A 8 -19.89 -6.21 14.60
C TRP A 8 -20.66 -6.62 13.35
N GLU A 9 -21.62 -5.80 12.97
CA GLU A 9 -22.38 -6.00 11.74
C GLU A 9 -21.56 -5.46 10.55
N ARG A 10 -21.17 -6.36 9.64
CA ARG A 10 -20.46 -5.97 8.41
C ARG A 10 -21.41 -5.18 7.51
N MET A 11 -21.28 -3.87 7.51
CA MET A 11 -21.92 -3.02 6.52
C MET A 11 -21.18 -3.16 5.18
N ALA A 12 -21.65 -4.10 4.35
CA ALA A 12 -21.14 -4.31 2.99
C ALA A 12 -21.69 -3.27 2.00
N PHE A 13 -21.55 -1.98 2.32
CA PHE A 13 -21.87 -0.90 1.41
C PHE A 13 -20.85 0.21 1.61
N ILE A 14 -19.72 0.10 0.90
CA ILE A 14 -18.91 1.28 0.62
C ILE A 14 -19.74 2.10 -0.37
N PRO A 15 -20.27 3.28 0.02
CA PRO A 15 -21.06 4.09 -0.90
C PRO A 15 -20.22 4.41 -2.13
N LYS A 16 -20.82 4.40 -3.33
CA LYS A 16 -20.09 4.76 -4.57
C LYS A 16 -19.44 6.15 -4.52
N SER A 17 -19.95 7.05 -3.68
CA SER A 17 -19.33 8.34 -3.40
C SER A 17 -17.96 8.26 -2.73
N ARG A 18 -17.63 7.13 -2.09
CA ARG A 18 -16.29 6.83 -1.55
C ARG A 18 -15.39 6.09 -2.54
N TYR A 19 -15.86 5.83 -3.76
CA TYR A 19 -15.01 5.33 -4.82
C TYR A 19 -14.11 6.48 -5.29
N VAL A 20 -13.04 6.70 -4.54
CA VAL A 20 -11.89 7.46 -5.02
C VAL A 20 -11.28 6.56 -6.08
N SER A 21 -11.38 6.96 -7.35
CA SER A 21 -10.59 6.34 -8.40
C SER A 21 -9.15 6.22 -7.91
N ASP A 22 -8.49 5.08 -8.14
CA ASP A 22 -7.06 5.01 -7.87
C ASP A 22 -6.42 6.27 -8.47
N PRO A 23 -5.64 7.03 -7.68
CA PRO A 23 -5.00 8.21 -8.20
C PRO A 23 -4.30 7.79 -9.49
N SER A 24 -4.53 8.53 -10.58
CA SER A 24 -3.71 8.41 -11.78
C SER A 24 -2.26 8.32 -11.32
N PRO A 25 -1.44 7.38 -11.82
CA PRO A 25 -0.05 7.28 -11.40
C PRO A 25 0.53 8.69 -11.52
N ALA A 26 0.70 9.34 -10.37
CA ALA A 26 1.18 10.70 -10.34
C ALA A 26 2.54 10.65 -11.02
N ASP A 27 2.86 11.67 -11.83
CA ASP A 27 4.19 11.83 -12.40
C ASP A 27 5.18 11.53 -11.28
N SER A 28 5.83 10.38 -11.39
CA SER A 28 6.60 9.79 -10.30
C SER A 28 7.95 10.49 -10.14
N ASP A 29 8.13 11.60 -10.86
CA ASP A 29 9.26 12.47 -10.70
C ASP A 29 9.19 13.11 -9.31
N PRO A 30 10.17 12.82 -8.44
CA PRO A 30 10.22 13.45 -7.15
C PRO A 30 10.37 14.96 -7.35
N PHE A 31 9.57 15.74 -6.64
CA PHE A 31 9.76 17.19 -6.55
C PHE A 31 11.26 17.46 -6.30
N PRO A 32 11.90 18.44 -6.98
CA PRO A 32 13.36 18.57 -7.00
C PRO A 32 14.02 18.61 -5.62
N VAL A 33 13.31 19.16 -4.62
CA VAL A 33 13.71 19.24 -3.21
C VAL A 33 13.94 17.87 -2.57
N TYR A 34 13.21 16.83 -2.99
CA TYR A 34 13.29 15.49 -2.43
C TYR A 34 14.15 14.53 -3.25
N SER A 35 14.71 14.96 -4.38
CA SER A 35 15.49 14.10 -5.28
C SER A 35 16.69 13.44 -4.57
N GLU A 36 17.43 14.19 -3.75
CA GLU A 36 18.57 13.67 -3.00
C GLU A 36 18.16 12.69 -1.90
N LEU A 37 17.03 12.94 -1.22
CA LEU A 37 16.48 12.04 -0.20
C LEU A 37 16.03 10.73 -0.83
N VAL A 38 15.35 10.81 -1.98
CA VAL A 38 14.94 9.65 -2.75
C VAL A 38 16.16 8.84 -3.20
N ALA A 39 17.20 9.49 -3.71
CA ALA A 39 18.45 8.81 -4.09
C ALA A 39 19.10 8.07 -2.91
N GLN A 40 19.14 8.69 -1.73
CA GLN A 40 19.66 8.05 -0.52
C GLN A 40 18.84 6.83 -0.10
N TRP A 41 17.51 6.90 -0.19
CA TRP A 41 16.65 5.76 0.12
C TRP A 41 16.81 4.61 -0.87
N VAL A 42 16.92 4.91 -2.17
CA VAL A 42 17.21 3.90 -3.20
C VAL A 42 18.54 3.21 -2.91
N GLN A 43 19.60 3.97 -2.61
CA GLN A 43 20.92 3.41 -2.28
C GLN A 43 20.90 2.56 -1.01
N ALA A 44 20.12 2.98 0.00
CA ALA A 44 19.95 2.23 1.24
C ALA A 44 19.00 1.02 1.11
N GLY A 45 18.45 0.76 -0.09
CA GLY A 45 17.51 -0.33 -0.32
C GLY A 45 16.18 -0.16 0.41
N ARG A 46 15.76 1.08 0.71
CA ARG A 46 14.50 1.40 1.37
C ARG A 46 13.37 1.56 0.35
N ALA A 47 12.13 1.37 0.81
CA ALA A 47 10.94 1.67 0.04
C ALA A 47 10.87 3.17 -0.29
N VAL A 48 10.58 3.50 -1.55
CA VAL A 48 10.47 4.88 -2.04
C VAL A 48 9.03 5.15 -2.47
N PRO A 49 8.39 6.24 -2.00
CA PRO A 49 7.06 6.62 -2.44
C PRO A 49 6.98 6.77 -3.96
N GLY A 50 5.94 6.21 -4.58
CA GLY A 50 5.76 6.25 -6.03
C GLY A 50 6.54 5.17 -6.81
N MET A 51 7.42 4.41 -6.15
CA MET A 51 8.10 3.26 -6.76
C MET A 51 7.58 1.94 -6.17
N PRO A 52 7.38 0.89 -6.98
CA PRO A 52 7.03 -0.43 -6.48
C PRO A 52 8.08 -0.97 -5.51
N ASP A 53 7.62 -1.51 -4.39
CA ASP A 53 8.49 -2.14 -3.40
C ASP A 53 8.92 -3.54 -3.88
N ARG A 54 10.22 -3.72 -4.10
CA ARG A 54 10.79 -4.98 -4.60
C ARG A 54 10.69 -6.12 -3.60
N GLU A 55 10.72 -5.85 -2.29
CA GLU A 55 10.54 -6.88 -1.28
C GLU A 55 9.09 -7.34 -1.28
N TRP A 56 8.16 -6.40 -1.39
CA TRP A 56 6.74 -6.69 -1.54
C TRP A 56 6.46 -7.52 -2.80
N GLU A 57 7.04 -7.14 -3.95
CA GLU A 57 6.92 -7.91 -5.19
C GLU A 57 7.43 -9.34 -5.03
N ARG A 58 8.57 -9.54 -4.35
CA ARG A 58 9.11 -10.90 -4.09
C ARG A 58 8.21 -11.71 -3.18
N LEU A 59 7.67 -11.11 -2.12
CA LEU A 59 6.74 -11.78 -1.22
C LEU A 59 5.46 -12.19 -1.96
N MET A 60 4.91 -11.29 -2.77
CA MET A 60 3.70 -11.53 -3.55
C MET A 60 3.91 -12.51 -4.72
N ALA A 61 5.13 -12.61 -5.27
CA ALA A 61 5.47 -13.58 -6.31
C ALA A 61 5.52 -15.02 -5.79
N THR A 62 5.63 -15.22 -4.48
CA THR A 62 5.60 -16.55 -3.88
C THR A 62 4.13 -16.96 -3.66
N PRO A 63 3.68 -18.12 -4.13
CA PRO A 63 2.33 -18.59 -3.82
C PRO A 63 2.18 -18.73 -2.31
N VAL A 64 1.35 -17.88 -1.71
CA VAL A 64 1.02 -17.87 -0.27
C VAL A 64 0.32 -19.15 0.18
N TRP A 65 -0.24 -19.90 -0.77
CA TRP A 65 -1.01 -21.11 -0.48
C TRP A 65 -0.21 -22.37 -0.84
N PRO A 66 -0.14 -23.36 0.07
CA PRO A 66 0.38 -24.66 -0.31
C PRO A 66 -0.53 -25.26 -1.39
N THR A 67 0.04 -25.51 -2.57
CA THR A 67 -0.59 -26.34 -3.59
C THR A 67 -0.52 -27.79 -3.12
N TRP A 68 -1.66 -28.32 -2.70
CA TRP A 68 -1.89 -29.76 -2.53
C TRP A 68 -2.39 -30.36 -3.84
#